data_AF-A0A841RQT8-F1
#
_entry.id   AF-A0A841RQT8-F1
#
_cell.length_a   1.000
_cell.length_b   1.000
_cell.length_c   1.000
_cell.angle_alpha   90.00
_cell.angle_beta   90.00
_cell.angle_gamma   90.00
#
_symmetry.space_group_name_H-M   'P 1'
#
loop_
_entity.id
_entity.type
_entity.pdbx_description
1 polymer ?
#
loop_
_entity_poly.entity_id
_entity_poly.type
_entity_poly.pdbx_seq_one_letter_code
_entity_poly.pdbx_strand_id
1 'polypeptide(L)'
;MDEFSGAFMLQGMTYQNAKKYVRFVVRPLAKGIIYLSEELIRQNDRYPSRFRSQVSAADVVESEITEQIDAINKEIKRLQEMESSFVQYMIYIYRRMKRNLELKLEKLYTYNTTSASNYETALQLAKAVMQGLEQIQDGGFNTQSKTFSLDGMDFAWVGKLDEIHYTRKAKEHYEDYLKDYPNDLEKIISIIKFEEVNSKYLHQTNEFLEPLDAKDQVEIKYIMYTADEPYRTLSMKYLDRFTIASTDAEIQRFISSEDIIEINISENRNKPRGSYYTFFHEVAHAFDYYYGVDHGYDGFLSDSFTIDDKNLNNHIYHDAEANFRGELKAILDLEDYEHLSQLEKQEMIDNVTNNVMNQNDYYDTLTTEEIELQSSLISLYKEKLDGPDHNTASDTYGGVTNNTIVGSYEHFKDKYYWINRDGTRNREPNRETMAGYYGRIMVLEEEIKTAGIKSIGHYLSNSKDFMDKMLNEMYEE
;
A
#
# COMPACT_ATOMS: atom_id res chain seq x y z
N MET A 1 8.76 29.46 4.50
CA MET A 1 9.66 28.83 3.49
C MET A 1 8.84 28.19 2.37
N ASP A 2 7.80 27.43 2.70
CA ASP A 2 6.95 26.79 1.70
C ASP A 2 6.22 27.81 0.81
N GLU A 3 5.73 28.92 1.37
CA GLU A 3 5.16 30.04 0.60
C GLU A 3 6.14 30.65 -0.43
N PHE A 4 7.42 30.80 -0.07
CA PHE A 4 8.44 31.36 -0.98
C PHE A 4 8.78 30.38 -2.12
N SER A 5 8.95 29.10 -1.79
CA SER A 5 9.24 28.05 -2.77
C SER A 5 8.09 27.85 -3.77
N GLY A 6 6.83 28.00 -3.34
CA GLY A 6 5.62 27.85 -4.15
C GLY A 6 5.11 29.13 -4.84
N ALA A 7 5.71 30.30 -4.60
CA ALA A 7 5.19 31.58 -5.10
C ALA A 7 5.28 31.73 -6.63
N PHE A 8 4.20 31.47 -7.38
CA PHE A 8 4.17 31.56 -8.85
C PHE A 8 4.51 32.96 -9.41
N MET A 9 4.26 34.02 -8.65
CA MET A 9 4.51 35.42 -9.04
C MET A 9 6.00 35.83 -8.96
N LEU A 10 6.85 35.08 -8.25
CA LEU A 10 8.29 35.33 -8.19
C LEU A 10 8.99 34.65 -9.38
N GLN A 11 9.18 35.41 -10.45
CA GLN A 11 9.69 34.94 -11.74
C GLN A 11 11.03 35.62 -12.09
N GLY A 12 11.89 34.94 -12.84
CA GLY A 12 13.26 35.39 -13.17
C GLY A 12 14.34 34.45 -12.62
N MET A 13 15.49 34.40 -13.30
CA MET A 13 16.56 33.41 -13.04
C MET A 13 17.05 33.43 -11.58
N THR A 14 17.22 34.61 -10.99
CA THR A 14 17.61 34.76 -9.57
C THR A 14 16.58 34.17 -8.62
N TYR A 15 15.28 34.44 -8.84
CA TYR A 15 14.20 33.89 -8.00
C TYR A 15 14.05 32.38 -8.17
N GLN A 16 14.17 31.87 -9.40
CA GLN A 16 14.10 30.43 -9.66
C GLN A 16 15.27 29.68 -9.01
N ASN A 17 16.48 30.23 -9.08
CA ASN A 17 17.65 29.65 -8.41
C ASN A 17 17.54 29.73 -6.89
N ALA A 18 17.02 30.84 -6.35
CA ALA A 18 16.76 30.98 -4.91
C ALA A 18 15.70 29.98 -4.42
N LYS A 19 14.62 29.76 -5.17
CA LYS A 19 13.60 28.74 -4.84
C LYS A 19 14.20 27.34 -4.82
N LYS A 20 15.02 26.99 -5.83
CA LYS A 20 15.74 25.70 -5.85
C LYS A 20 16.64 25.56 -4.63
N TYR A 21 17.44 26.58 -4.32
CA TYR A 21 18.32 26.57 -3.15
C TYR A 21 17.55 26.41 -1.83
N VAL A 22 16.45 27.14 -1.63
CA VAL A 22 15.61 26.99 -0.44
C VAL A 22 15.00 25.59 -0.38
N ARG A 23 14.52 25.04 -1.50
CA ARG A 23 13.91 23.72 -1.56
C ARG A 23 14.89 22.58 -1.27
N PHE A 24 16.10 22.64 -1.82
CA PHE A 24 17.07 21.53 -1.78
C PHE A 24 18.12 21.65 -0.67
N VAL A 25 18.36 22.85 -0.12
CA VAL A 25 19.38 23.08 0.92
C VAL A 25 18.75 23.53 2.23
N VAL A 26 18.03 24.66 2.21
CA VAL A 26 17.56 25.30 3.45
C VAL A 26 16.45 24.47 4.11
N ARG A 27 15.48 23.96 3.34
CA ARG A 27 14.35 23.18 3.87
C ARG A 27 14.81 21.84 4.49
N PRO A 28 15.64 21.02 3.83
CA PRO A 28 16.17 19.80 4.46
C PRO A 28 17.00 20.09 5.72
N LEU A 29 17.76 21.19 5.73
CA LEU A 29 18.53 21.57 6.92
C LEU A 29 17.61 21.94 8.10
N ALA A 30 16.57 22.74 7.84
CA ALA A 30 15.58 23.08 8.85
C ALA A 30 14.90 21.82 9.42
N LYS A 31 14.54 20.85 8.56
CA LYS A 31 14.04 19.54 9.00
C LYS A 31 15.06 18.80 9.87
N GLY A 32 16.34 18.75 9.47
CA GLY A 32 17.38 18.09 10.24
C GLY A 32 17.56 18.69 11.64
N ILE A 33 17.49 20.01 11.78
CA ILE A 33 17.53 20.70 13.08
C ILE A 33 16.30 20.35 13.92
N ILE A 34 15.11 20.25 13.31
CA ILE A 34 13.89 19.81 13.98
C ILE A 34 14.05 18.35 14.46
N TYR A 35 14.48 17.43 13.59
CA TYR A 35 14.70 16.01 13.96
C TYR A 35 15.70 15.87 15.11
N LEU A 36 16.81 16.61 15.06
CA LEU A 36 17.77 16.65 16.16
C LEU A 36 17.15 17.17 17.46
N SER A 37 16.36 18.24 17.37
CA SER A 37 15.69 18.84 18.53
C SER A 37 14.67 17.89 19.15
N GLU A 38 13.84 17.22 18.33
CA GLU A 38 12.89 16.20 18.75
C GLU A 38 13.59 15.05 19.47
N GLU A 39 14.71 14.56 18.91
CA GLU A 39 15.47 13.47 19.51
C GLU A 39 16.12 13.88 20.84
N LEU A 40 16.68 15.10 20.93
CA LEU A 40 17.24 15.63 22.17
C LEU A 40 16.18 15.81 23.26
N ILE A 41 15.02 16.37 22.93
CA ILE A 41 13.88 16.49 23.85
C ILE A 41 13.47 15.10 24.34
N ARG A 42 13.27 14.16 23.41
CA ARG A 42 12.88 12.79 23.74
C ARG A 42 13.87 12.10 24.70
N GLN A 43 15.17 12.24 24.47
CA GLN A 43 16.19 11.64 25.33
C GLN A 43 16.32 12.35 26.68
N ASN A 44 16.23 13.68 26.70
CA ASN A 44 16.23 14.46 27.93
C ASN A 44 15.01 14.15 28.82
N ASP A 45 13.88 13.76 28.25
CA ASP A 45 12.70 13.30 28.99
C ASP A 45 12.81 11.83 29.43
N ARG A 46 13.30 10.94 28.54
CA ARG A 46 13.39 9.50 28.80
C ARG A 46 14.50 9.12 29.77
N TYR A 47 15.66 9.77 29.71
CA TYR A 47 16.79 9.46 30.58
C TYR A 47 16.40 9.58 32.07
N PRO A 48 15.99 10.75 32.60
CA PRO A 48 15.66 10.90 34.01
C PRO A 48 14.43 10.09 34.43
N SER A 49 13.43 9.91 33.55
CA SER A 49 12.24 9.11 33.87
C SER A 49 12.57 7.62 34.02
N ARG A 50 13.40 7.06 33.12
CA ARG A 50 13.90 5.68 33.23
C ARG A 50 14.83 5.49 34.43
N PHE A 51 15.67 6.47 34.75
CA PHE A 51 16.49 6.43 35.95
C PHE A 51 15.62 6.29 37.21
N ARG A 52 14.56 7.12 37.31
CA ARG A 52 13.65 7.09 38.45
C ARG A 52 12.88 5.79 38.60
N SER A 53 12.46 5.17 37.49
CA SER A 53 11.72 3.92 37.52
C SER A 53 12.61 2.69 37.76
N GLN A 54 13.84 2.68 37.24
CA GLN A 54 14.74 1.52 37.30
C GLN A 54 15.67 1.55 38.52
N VAL A 55 16.20 2.73 38.88
CA VAL A 55 17.23 2.90 39.92
C VAL A 55 16.63 3.44 41.22
N SER A 56 16.20 4.71 41.24
CA SER A 56 15.61 5.33 42.43
C SER A 56 14.89 6.65 42.12
N ALA A 57 13.79 6.93 42.83
CA ALA A 57 13.09 8.21 42.74
C ALA A 57 13.81 9.39 43.43
N ALA A 58 14.84 9.11 44.22
CA ALA A 58 15.69 10.09 44.90
C ALA A 58 17.10 10.09 44.32
N ASP A 59 17.89 11.11 44.66
CA ASP A 59 19.28 11.20 44.24
C ASP A 59 20.08 9.98 44.72
N VAL A 60 20.98 9.52 43.87
CA VAL A 60 21.82 8.35 44.09
C VAL A 60 23.26 8.79 43.90
N VAL A 61 24.05 8.72 44.97
CA VAL A 61 25.49 8.96 44.93
C VAL A 61 26.19 7.63 45.19
N GLU A 62 26.93 7.14 44.19
CA GLU A 62 27.59 5.83 44.24
C GLU A 62 28.50 5.69 45.48
N SER A 63 29.33 6.72 45.75
CA SER A 63 30.25 6.72 46.88
C SER A 63 29.51 6.60 48.23
N GLU A 64 28.41 7.32 48.42
CA GLU A 64 27.62 7.24 49.66
C GLU A 64 27.03 5.84 49.89
N ILE A 65 26.58 5.17 48.82
CA ILE A 65 26.05 3.81 48.91
C ILE A 65 27.15 2.83 49.29
N THR A 66 28.33 2.95 48.66
CA THR A 66 29.47 2.09 48.99
C THR A 66 29.94 2.29 50.43
N GLU A 67 30.02 3.53 50.91
CA GLU A 67 30.37 3.85 52.29
C GLU A 67 29.35 3.30 53.30
N GLN A 68 28.06 3.37 53.00
CA GLN A 68 27.01 2.80 53.85
C GLN A 68 27.08 1.27 53.90
N ILE A 69 27.37 0.60 52.78
CA ILE A 69 27.58 -0.86 52.74
C ILE A 69 28.77 -1.25 53.62
N ASP A 70 29.88 -0.50 53.54
CA ASP A 70 31.07 -0.75 54.35
C ASP A 70 30.82 -0.49 55.84
N ALA A 71 30.08 0.56 56.18
CA ALA A 71 29.67 0.84 57.55
C ALA A 71 28.80 -0.32 58.11
N ILE A 72 27.83 -0.80 57.33
CA ILE A 72 26.99 -1.94 57.72
C ILE A 72 27.82 -3.22 57.87
N ASN A 73 28.79 -3.47 56.98
CA ASN A 73 29.69 -4.63 57.09
C ASN A 73 30.51 -4.59 58.39
N LYS A 74 31.05 -3.41 58.76
CA LYS A 74 31.77 -3.22 60.03
C LYS A 74 30.86 -3.48 61.23
N GLU A 75 29.62 -3.00 61.18
CA GLU A 75 28.66 -3.16 62.27
C GLU A 75 28.17 -4.61 62.42
N ILE A 76 27.90 -5.31 61.31
CA ILE A 76 27.61 -6.75 61.32
C ILE A 76 28.77 -7.51 61.98
N LYS A 77 30.03 -7.21 61.59
CA LYS A 77 31.21 -7.87 62.15
C LYS A 77 31.30 -7.65 63.67
N ARG A 78 31.10 -6.42 64.13
CA ARG A 78 31.08 -6.06 65.56
C ARG A 78 30.00 -6.82 66.33
N LEU A 79 28.80 -6.93 65.75
CA LEU A 79 27.67 -7.63 66.38
C LEU A 79 27.85 -9.15 66.40
N GLN A 80 28.52 -9.73 65.41
CA GLN A 80 28.80 -11.17 65.38
C GLN A 80 29.70 -11.66 66.54
N GLU A 81 30.44 -10.76 67.17
CA GLU A 81 31.29 -11.05 68.34
C GLU A 81 30.47 -11.14 69.66
N MET A 82 29.16 -10.91 69.62
CA MET A 82 28.26 -10.92 70.79
C MET A 82 27.29 -12.10 70.76
N GLU A 83 27.27 -12.94 71.81
CA GLU A 83 26.33 -14.07 71.93
C GLU A 83 24.98 -13.63 72.53
N SER A 84 24.05 -13.16 71.68
CA SER A 84 22.66 -12.87 72.08
C SER A 84 21.66 -13.05 70.94
N SER A 85 20.49 -13.61 71.22
CA SER A 85 19.40 -13.79 70.25
C SER A 85 18.86 -12.46 69.69
N PHE A 86 18.87 -11.40 70.50
CA PHE A 86 18.52 -10.04 70.07
C PHE A 86 19.52 -9.50 69.03
N VAL A 87 20.81 -9.81 69.21
CA VAL A 87 21.87 -9.39 68.29
C VAL A 87 21.72 -10.09 66.93
N GLN A 88 21.26 -11.34 66.89
CA GLN A 88 20.98 -12.05 65.64
C GLN A 88 19.86 -11.38 64.81
N TYR A 89 18.84 -10.81 65.47
CA TYR A 89 17.79 -10.06 64.80
C TYR A 89 18.32 -8.73 64.21
N MET A 90 19.19 -8.03 64.93
CA MET A 90 19.85 -6.82 64.42
C MET A 90 20.77 -7.12 63.22
N ILE A 91 21.54 -8.21 63.26
CA ILE A 91 22.35 -8.68 62.13
C ILE A 91 21.46 -8.96 60.91
N TYR A 92 20.29 -9.58 61.12
CA TYR A 92 19.32 -9.81 60.03
C TYR A 92 18.83 -8.50 59.40
N ILE A 93 18.48 -7.48 60.21
CA ILE A 93 18.09 -6.15 59.71
C ILE A 93 19.24 -5.51 58.91
N TYR A 94 20.45 -5.49 59.46
CA TYR A 94 21.62 -4.93 58.78
C TYR A 94 21.91 -5.65 57.46
N ARG A 95 21.79 -6.99 57.42
CA ARG A 95 21.92 -7.76 56.17
C ARG A 95 20.86 -7.37 55.14
N ARG A 96 19.62 -7.10 55.56
CA ARG A 96 18.56 -6.61 54.65
C ARG A 96 18.84 -5.21 54.15
N MET A 97 19.31 -4.30 55.02
CA MET A 97 19.71 -2.95 54.63
C MET A 97 20.86 -2.97 53.62
N LYS A 98 21.89 -3.77 53.88
CA LYS A 98 22.99 -4.02 52.95
C LYS A 98 22.49 -4.53 51.61
N ARG A 99 21.65 -5.57 51.61
CA ARG A 99 21.09 -6.12 50.37
C ARG A 99 20.30 -5.08 49.57
N ASN A 100 19.54 -4.21 50.22
CA ASN A 100 18.82 -3.13 49.53
C ASN A 100 19.78 -2.11 48.89
N LEU A 101 20.89 -1.78 49.55
CA LEU A 101 21.93 -0.89 49.01
C LEU A 101 22.68 -1.55 47.84
N GLU A 102 23.04 -2.83 47.96
CA GLU A 102 23.68 -3.60 46.89
C GLU A 102 22.77 -3.69 45.66
N LEU A 103 21.48 -3.97 45.83
CA LEU A 103 20.50 -3.96 44.74
C LEU A 103 20.36 -2.58 44.08
N LYS A 104 20.40 -1.50 44.87
CA LYS A 104 20.37 -0.14 44.32
C LYS A 104 21.64 0.15 43.50
N LEU A 105 22.80 -0.28 43.98
CA LEU A 105 24.09 -0.12 43.28
C LEU A 105 24.13 -0.93 41.97
N GLU A 106 23.64 -2.17 42.00
CA GLU A 106 23.50 -3.03 40.81
C GLU A 106 22.60 -2.38 39.75
N LYS A 107 21.46 -1.81 40.17
CA LYS A 107 20.56 -1.06 39.29
C LYS A 107 21.21 0.18 38.70
N LEU A 108 22.00 0.91 39.49
CA LEU A 108 22.76 2.07 39.02
C LEU A 108 23.75 1.68 37.91
N TYR A 109 24.55 0.64 38.12
CA TYR A 109 25.51 0.17 37.10
C TYR A 109 24.84 -0.39 35.85
N THR A 110 23.75 -1.14 36.03
CA THR A 110 22.94 -1.65 34.92
C THR A 110 22.40 -0.49 34.08
N TYR A 111 21.84 0.53 34.73
CA TYR A 111 21.33 1.72 34.04
C TYR A 111 22.44 2.51 33.34
N ASN A 112 23.59 2.72 34.00
CA ASN A 112 24.73 3.41 33.38
C ASN A 112 25.19 2.69 32.10
N THR A 113 25.24 1.36 32.14
CA THR A 113 25.65 0.55 30.99
C THR A 113 24.60 0.59 29.87
N THR A 114 23.32 0.40 30.18
CA THR A 114 22.25 0.35 29.17
C THR A 114 21.89 1.72 28.60
N SER A 115 22.24 2.82 29.28
CA SER A 115 21.97 4.18 28.83
C SER A 115 23.14 4.84 28.07
N ALA A 116 24.30 4.18 27.97
CA ALA A 116 25.52 4.74 27.39
C ALA A 116 25.36 5.20 25.93
N SER A 117 24.48 4.55 25.15
CA SER A 117 24.21 4.88 23.75
C SER A 117 22.91 5.68 23.54
N ASN A 118 22.25 6.16 24.61
CA ASN A 118 20.96 6.83 24.49
C ASN A 118 20.99 8.05 23.55
N TYR A 119 22.11 8.77 23.49
CA TYR A 119 22.27 9.95 22.64
C TYR A 119 22.89 9.66 21.26
N GLU A 120 23.14 8.40 20.91
CA GLU A 120 23.81 8.05 19.64
C GLU A 120 23.04 8.55 18.42
N THR A 121 21.71 8.39 18.39
CA THR A 121 20.86 8.93 17.31
C THR A 121 20.96 10.45 17.20
N ALA A 122 20.99 11.16 18.33
CA ALA A 122 21.16 12.62 18.35
C ALA A 122 22.53 13.02 17.79
N LEU A 123 23.60 12.28 18.13
CA LEU A 123 24.94 12.54 17.60
C LEU A 123 25.01 12.29 16.08
N GLN A 124 24.36 11.24 15.59
CA GLN A 124 24.28 10.96 14.15
C GLN A 124 23.52 12.07 13.40
N LEU A 125 22.38 12.53 13.93
CA LEU A 125 21.62 13.66 13.39
C LEU A 125 22.45 14.95 13.42
N ALA A 126 23.13 15.25 14.53
CA ALA A 126 24.00 16.42 14.64
C ALA A 126 25.11 16.42 13.60
N LYS A 127 25.75 15.26 13.36
CA LYS A 127 26.76 15.10 12.32
C LYS A 127 26.18 15.37 10.92
N ALA A 128 24.99 14.85 10.61
CA ALA A 128 24.34 15.09 9.32
C ALA A 128 23.93 16.57 9.14
N VAL A 129 23.43 17.22 10.20
CA VAL A 129 23.13 18.65 10.22
C VAL A 129 24.40 19.49 9.99
N MET A 130 25.52 19.13 10.63
CA MET A 130 26.81 19.81 10.43
C MET A 130 27.27 19.71 8.97
N GLN A 131 27.16 18.54 8.35
CA GLN A 131 27.48 18.36 6.92
C GLN A 131 26.62 19.28 6.03
N GLY A 132 25.33 19.42 6.33
CA GLY A 132 24.46 20.35 5.62
C GLY A 132 24.81 21.83 5.82
N LEU A 133 25.24 22.21 7.03
CA LEU A 133 25.70 23.57 7.34
C LEU A 133 26.97 23.94 6.57
N GLU A 134 27.91 23.00 6.43
CA GLU A 134 29.13 23.19 5.63
C GLU A 134 28.80 23.53 4.17
N GLN A 135 27.78 22.89 3.57
CA GLN A 135 27.34 23.21 2.20
C GLN A 135 26.83 24.66 2.04
N ILE A 136 26.24 25.23 3.10
CA ILE A 136 25.75 26.61 3.09
C ILE A 136 26.90 27.61 3.20
N GLN A 137 27.91 27.30 4.01
CA GLN A 137 29.05 28.19 4.25
C GLN A 137 29.92 28.37 3.00
N ASP A 138 30.05 27.33 2.17
CA ASP A 138 31.05 27.30 1.09
C ASP A 138 30.51 27.53 -0.33
N GLY A 139 29.22 27.34 -0.63
CA GLY A 139 28.80 27.19 -2.05
C GLY A 139 27.48 27.84 -2.50
N GLY A 140 26.70 28.45 -1.61
CA GLY A 140 25.30 28.78 -1.92
C GLY A 140 25.08 29.89 -2.93
N PHE A 141 25.74 31.04 -2.73
CA PHE A 141 25.44 32.28 -3.43
C PHE A 141 26.64 32.80 -4.21
N ASN A 142 26.49 32.92 -5.54
CA ASN A 142 27.51 33.50 -6.39
C ASN A 142 27.33 35.02 -6.43
N THR A 143 28.32 35.74 -5.90
CA THR A 143 28.32 37.20 -5.80
C THR A 143 28.44 37.89 -7.17
N GLN A 144 29.06 37.25 -8.17
CA GLN A 144 29.21 37.80 -9.51
C GLN A 144 27.92 37.69 -10.32
N SER A 145 27.30 36.50 -10.33
CA SER A 145 26.04 36.29 -11.05
C SER A 145 24.80 36.72 -10.26
N LYS A 146 24.94 37.05 -8.97
CA LYS A 146 23.84 37.37 -8.04
C LYS A 146 22.76 36.29 -8.02
N THR A 147 23.16 35.03 -8.13
CA THR A 147 22.27 33.87 -8.15
C THR A 147 22.77 32.82 -7.17
N PHE A 148 21.86 32.00 -6.66
CA PHE A 148 22.24 30.77 -5.99
C PHE A 148 22.65 29.72 -7.03
N SER A 149 23.55 28.80 -6.66
CA SER A 149 23.85 27.59 -7.42
C SER A 149 23.79 26.36 -6.52
N LEU A 150 23.53 25.20 -7.11
CA LEU A 150 23.64 23.89 -6.45
C LEU A 150 24.90 23.14 -6.93
N ASP A 151 25.65 23.72 -7.86
CA ASP A 151 26.78 23.05 -8.51
C ASP A 151 27.87 22.76 -7.47
N GLY A 152 28.29 21.49 -7.41
CA GLY A 152 29.35 21.05 -6.51
C GLY A 152 28.93 20.82 -5.05
N MET A 153 27.64 20.97 -4.71
CA MET A 153 27.15 20.63 -3.38
C MET A 153 26.94 19.13 -3.20
N ASP A 154 27.25 18.64 -2.00
CA ASP A 154 26.90 17.28 -1.55
C ASP A 154 25.54 17.29 -0.83
N PHE A 155 24.63 16.41 -1.28
CA PHE A 155 23.29 16.24 -0.72
C PHE A 155 23.12 14.90 0.02
N ALA A 156 24.17 14.09 0.18
CA ALA A 156 24.08 12.80 0.88
C ALA A 156 23.60 12.92 2.33
N TRP A 157 23.86 14.06 2.98
CA TRP A 157 23.37 14.35 4.34
C TRP A 157 21.84 14.45 4.41
N VAL A 158 21.16 14.86 3.33
CA VAL A 158 19.69 14.95 3.28
C VAL A 158 19.07 13.57 3.42
N GLY A 159 19.56 12.59 2.65
CA GLY A 159 19.10 11.21 2.73
C GLY A 159 19.35 10.59 4.11
N LYS A 160 20.52 10.85 4.70
CA LYS A 160 20.87 10.38 6.04
C LYS A 160 19.96 10.93 7.14
N LEU A 161 19.56 12.21 7.07
CA LEU A 161 18.64 12.80 8.04
C LEU A 161 17.32 12.04 8.07
N ASP A 162 16.74 11.80 6.89
CA ASP A 162 15.51 11.03 6.74
C ASP A 162 15.71 9.59 7.23
N GLU A 163 16.77 8.90 6.78
CA GLU A 163 17.07 7.53 7.16
C GLU A 163 17.14 7.36 8.68
N ILE A 164 17.92 8.21 9.37
CA ILE A 164 18.09 8.14 10.83
C ILE A 164 16.77 8.39 11.55
N HIS A 165 16.06 9.46 11.16
CA HIS A 165 14.81 9.86 11.82
C HIS A 165 13.69 8.83 11.64
N TYR A 166 13.45 8.39 10.41
CA TYR A 166 12.37 7.46 10.11
C TYR A 166 12.70 6.03 10.54
N THR A 167 13.96 5.60 10.49
CA THR A 167 14.37 4.30 11.07
C THR A 167 14.10 4.26 12.57
N ARG A 168 14.41 5.36 13.29
CA ARG A 168 14.07 5.47 14.71
C ARG A 168 12.56 5.37 14.93
N LYS A 169 11.75 6.15 14.20
CA LYS A 169 10.28 6.10 14.33
C LYS A 169 9.72 4.70 14.02
N ALA A 170 10.21 4.06 12.97
CA ALA A 170 9.82 2.70 12.60
C ALA A 170 10.10 1.71 13.74
N LYS A 171 11.33 1.73 14.30
CA LYS A 171 11.69 0.88 15.45
C LYS A 171 10.89 1.18 16.72
N GLU A 172 10.44 2.41 16.89
CA GLU A 172 9.66 2.84 18.06
C GLU A 172 8.19 2.43 17.98
N HIS A 173 7.58 2.51 16.79
CA HIS A 173 6.15 2.23 16.60
C HIS A 173 5.86 0.82 16.09
N TYR A 174 6.83 0.17 15.44
CA TYR A 174 6.69 -1.14 14.81
C TYR A 174 7.72 -2.14 15.33
N GLU A 175 8.24 -1.98 16.55
CA GLU A 175 9.31 -2.83 17.10
C GLU A 175 8.97 -4.32 16.99
N ASP A 176 7.77 -4.70 17.45
CA ASP A 176 7.36 -6.11 17.48
C ASP A 176 7.13 -6.67 16.08
N TYR A 177 6.55 -5.88 15.18
CA TYR A 177 6.41 -6.25 13.78
C TYR A 177 7.77 -6.47 13.09
N LEU A 178 8.71 -5.55 13.29
CA LEU A 178 10.04 -5.60 12.68
C LEU A 178 10.93 -6.74 13.23
N LYS A 179 10.58 -7.34 14.38
CA LYS A 179 11.25 -8.57 14.86
C LYS A 179 10.95 -9.74 13.93
N ASP A 180 9.70 -9.85 13.48
CA ASP A 180 9.24 -10.93 12.60
C ASP A 180 9.51 -10.61 11.12
N TYR A 181 9.45 -9.33 10.75
CA TYR A 181 9.59 -8.85 9.36
C TYR A 181 10.69 -7.76 9.23
N PRO A 182 11.96 -8.07 9.51
CA PRO A 182 13.04 -7.06 9.51
C PRO A 182 13.29 -6.42 8.15
N ASN A 183 12.95 -7.11 7.05
CA ASN A 183 13.11 -6.61 5.69
C ASN A 183 12.06 -5.56 5.30
N ASP A 184 10.99 -5.39 6.09
CA ASP A 184 9.91 -4.44 5.81
C ASP A 184 10.20 -3.02 6.37
N LEU A 185 11.41 -2.76 6.87
CA LEU A 185 11.81 -1.46 7.39
C LEU A 185 11.55 -0.32 6.40
N GLU A 186 11.96 -0.48 5.13
CA GLU A 186 11.74 0.54 4.09
C GLU A 186 10.26 0.75 3.76
N LYS A 187 9.44 -0.31 3.84
CA LYS A 187 7.98 -0.20 3.68
C LYS A 187 7.38 0.64 4.80
N ILE A 188 7.76 0.35 6.05
CA ILE A 188 7.29 1.10 7.22
C ILE A 188 7.75 2.55 7.17
N ILE A 189 8.99 2.82 6.75
CA ILE A 189 9.48 4.19 6.57
C ILE A 189 8.60 4.93 5.54
N SER A 190 8.24 4.28 4.44
CA SER A 190 7.36 4.85 3.41
C SER A 190 5.97 5.16 3.98
N ILE A 191 5.43 4.26 4.80
CA ILE A 191 4.14 4.44 5.49
C ILE A 191 4.18 5.66 6.43
N ILE A 192 5.17 5.72 7.32
CA ILE A 192 5.29 6.82 8.30
C ILE A 192 5.47 8.16 7.57
N LYS A 193 6.29 8.21 6.51
CA LYS A 193 6.46 9.42 5.69
C LYS A 193 5.14 9.91 5.09
N PHE A 194 4.32 8.99 4.58
CA PHE A 194 3.02 9.33 4.01
C PHE A 194 2.05 9.82 5.09
N GLU A 195 1.97 9.14 6.23
CA GLU A 195 1.04 9.45 7.33
C GLU A 195 1.37 10.79 8.00
N GLU A 196 2.65 11.16 8.11
CA GLU A 196 3.06 12.47 8.66
C GLU A 196 2.55 13.67 7.86
N VAL A 197 2.48 13.53 6.53
CA VAL A 197 2.02 14.61 5.66
C VAL A 197 0.54 14.49 5.31
N ASN A 198 -0.08 13.33 5.57
CA ASN A 198 -1.49 13.03 5.30
C ASN A 198 -2.22 12.48 6.54
N SER A 199 -2.17 13.22 7.65
CA SER A 199 -2.73 12.76 8.93
C SER A 199 -4.22 12.38 8.89
N LYS A 200 -4.99 12.88 7.91
CA LYS A 200 -6.39 12.50 7.69
C LYS A 200 -6.53 11.01 7.34
N TYR A 201 -5.64 10.49 6.49
CA TYR A 201 -5.70 9.10 6.02
C TYR A 201 -5.13 8.12 7.06
N LEU A 202 -4.25 8.57 7.96
CA LEU A 202 -3.74 7.75 9.06
C LEU A 202 -4.88 7.16 9.91
N HIS A 203 -5.83 8.00 10.33
CA HIS A 203 -6.92 7.53 11.18
C HIS A 203 -7.86 6.59 10.42
N GLN A 204 -8.28 6.99 9.21
CA GLN A 204 -9.19 6.22 8.37
C GLN A 204 -8.63 4.84 8.03
N THR A 205 -7.37 4.75 7.61
CA THR A 205 -6.75 3.46 7.27
C THR A 205 -6.50 2.58 8.50
N ASN A 206 -6.13 3.16 9.65
CA ASN A 206 -5.98 2.39 10.90
C ASN A 206 -7.31 1.78 11.32
N GLU A 207 -8.39 2.55 11.26
CA GLU A 207 -9.73 2.08 11.64
C GLU A 207 -10.23 1.01 10.67
N PHE A 208 -10.14 1.28 9.36
CA PHE A 208 -10.60 0.35 8.34
C PHE A 208 -9.86 -0.99 8.34
N LEU A 209 -8.54 -0.99 8.58
CA LEU A 209 -7.70 -2.19 8.57
C LEU A 209 -7.55 -2.84 9.96
N GLU A 210 -8.17 -2.29 11.01
CA GLU A 210 -8.10 -2.83 12.38
C GLU A 210 -8.44 -4.33 12.47
N PRO A 211 -9.42 -4.88 11.71
CA PRO A 211 -9.73 -6.29 11.76
C PRO A 211 -8.64 -7.24 11.23
N LEU A 212 -7.61 -6.71 10.55
CA LEU A 212 -6.57 -7.52 9.89
C LEU A 212 -5.35 -7.73 10.78
N ASP A 213 -4.55 -8.76 10.49
CA ASP A 213 -3.27 -8.96 11.17
C ASP A 213 -2.28 -7.82 10.83
N ALA A 214 -1.32 -7.56 11.73
CA ALA A 214 -0.31 -6.52 11.55
C ALA A 214 0.43 -6.58 10.21
N LYS A 215 0.66 -7.79 9.67
CA LYS A 215 1.28 -7.97 8.35
C LYS A 215 0.41 -7.43 7.21
N ASP A 216 -0.88 -7.77 7.20
CA ASP A 216 -1.80 -7.28 6.18
C ASP A 216 -1.94 -5.77 6.26
N GLN A 217 -2.06 -5.24 7.49
CA GLN A 217 -2.16 -3.80 7.70
C GLN A 217 -0.95 -3.07 7.09
N VAL A 218 0.27 -3.57 7.30
CA VAL A 218 1.49 -2.96 6.74
C VAL A 218 1.54 -3.12 5.22
N GLU A 219 1.29 -4.31 4.68
CA GLU A 219 1.41 -4.55 3.23
C GLU A 219 0.34 -3.79 2.44
N ILE A 220 -0.92 -3.78 2.90
CA ILE A 220 -2.02 -3.04 2.26
C ILE A 220 -1.77 -1.54 2.33
N LYS A 221 -1.39 -0.99 3.49
CA LYS A 221 -1.02 0.43 3.60
C LYS A 221 0.13 0.79 2.67
N TYR A 222 1.15 -0.06 2.59
CA TYR A 222 2.28 0.18 1.70
C TYR A 222 1.82 0.28 0.24
N ILE A 223 0.97 -0.64 -0.21
CA ILE A 223 0.39 -0.61 -1.57
C ILE A 223 -0.40 0.68 -1.77
N MET A 224 -1.34 1.00 -0.87
CA MET A 224 -2.19 2.19 -0.97
C MET A 224 -1.36 3.47 -1.04
N TYR A 225 -0.40 3.63 -0.15
CA TYR A 225 0.35 4.88 0.00
C TYR A 225 1.44 5.07 -1.06
N THR A 226 1.89 4.01 -1.71
CA THR A 226 2.92 4.08 -2.76
C THR A 226 2.36 3.98 -4.18
N ALA A 227 1.08 3.59 -4.36
CA ALA A 227 0.41 3.60 -5.67
C ALA A 227 0.45 4.98 -6.34
N ASP A 228 0.44 5.05 -7.66
CA ASP A 228 0.35 6.33 -8.38
C ASP A 228 -1.06 6.94 -8.26
N GLU A 229 -1.18 8.24 -8.49
CA GLU A 229 -2.50 8.86 -8.68
C GLU A 229 -3.07 8.47 -10.05
N PRO A 230 -4.39 8.25 -10.18
CA PRO A 230 -5.44 8.49 -9.18
C PRO A 230 -5.63 7.35 -8.16
N TYR A 231 -4.97 6.21 -8.36
CA TYR A 231 -5.26 4.97 -7.65
C TYR A 231 -5.05 5.05 -6.15
N ARG A 232 -3.99 5.76 -5.72
CA ARG A 232 -3.71 6.05 -4.31
C ARG A 232 -4.87 6.76 -3.64
N THR A 233 -5.29 7.91 -4.16
CA THR A 233 -6.39 8.68 -3.55
C THR A 233 -7.68 7.87 -3.53
N LEU A 234 -8.02 7.20 -4.63
CA LEU A 234 -9.24 6.39 -4.72
C LEU A 234 -9.26 5.23 -3.72
N SER A 235 -8.10 4.60 -3.45
CA SER A 235 -8.00 3.53 -2.44
C SER A 235 -8.38 3.98 -1.02
N MET A 236 -8.31 5.29 -0.75
CA MET A 236 -8.52 5.86 0.57
C MET A 236 -9.78 6.73 0.68
N LYS A 237 -10.30 7.26 -0.45
CA LYS A 237 -11.33 8.32 -0.49
C LYS A 237 -12.62 7.93 0.24
N TYR A 238 -12.98 6.65 0.24
CA TYR A 238 -14.26 6.15 0.75
C TYR A 238 -14.15 5.12 1.88
N LEU A 239 -12.98 4.93 2.49
CA LEU A 239 -12.79 3.89 3.53
C LEU A 239 -13.62 4.11 4.80
N ASP A 240 -14.12 5.33 5.04
CA ASP A 240 -14.99 5.66 6.15
C ASP A 240 -16.48 5.33 5.88
N ARG A 241 -16.79 4.83 4.68
CA ARG A 241 -18.16 4.54 4.24
C ARG A 241 -18.51 3.07 4.34
N PHE A 242 -17.53 2.19 4.49
CA PHE A 242 -17.71 0.74 4.58
C PHE A 242 -16.69 0.10 5.50
N THR A 243 -16.94 -1.14 5.92
CA THR A 243 -16.07 -1.88 6.86
C THR A 243 -15.74 -3.29 6.37
N ILE A 244 -14.71 -3.91 6.96
CA ILE A 244 -14.38 -5.32 6.72
C ILE A 244 -15.20 -6.17 7.70
N ALA A 245 -16.22 -6.86 7.21
CA ALA A 245 -17.13 -7.67 8.05
C ALA A 245 -16.61 -9.08 8.34
N SER A 246 -15.81 -9.65 7.44
CA SER A 246 -15.17 -10.96 7.60
C SER A 246 -13.82 -10.96 6.90
N THR A 247 -12.85 -11.66 7.50
CA THR A 247 -11.47 -11.82 7.01
C THR A 247 -11.17 -13.25 6.53
N ASP A 248 -12.15 -14.15 6.57
CA ASP A 248 -12.09 -15.57 6.23
C ASP A 248 -13.27 -16.04 5.37
N ALA A 249 -13.92 -15.12 4.65
CA ALA A 249 -15.14 -15.39 3.90
C ALA A 249 -14.94 -16.38 2.74
N GLU A 250 -15.87 -17.32 2.55
CA GLU A 250 -15.85 -18.26 1.41
C GLU A 250 -16.13 -17.56 0.08
N ILE A 251 -17.06 -16.59 0.11
CA ILE A 251 -17.39 -15.71 -1.01
C ILE A 251 -16.84 -14.33 -0.67
N GLN A 252 -16.01 -13.79 -1.56
CA GLN A 252 -15.36 -12.51 -1.37
C GLN A 252 -16.10 -11.49 -2.24
N ARG A 253 -16.56 -10.40 -1.63
CA ARG A 253 -17.43 -9.41 -2.28
C ARG A 253 -17.58 -8.14 -1.47
N PHE A 254 -17.79 -7.03 -2.16
CA PHE A 254 -18.43 -5.83 -1.62
C PHE A 254 -19.96 -5.94 -1.65
N ILE A 255 -20.61 -5.58 -0.55
CA ILE A 255 -22.08 -5.58 -0.40
C ILE A 255 -22.54 -4.15 -0.09
N SER A 256 -22.87 -3.42 -1.16
CA SER A 256 -23.33 -2.02 -1.09
C SER A 256 -24.54 -1.79 -0.18
N SER A 257 -25.46 -2.75 -0.05
CA SER A 257 -26.64 -2.59 0.82
C SER A 257 -26.35 -2.65 2.31
N GLU A 258 -25.17 -3.14 2.67
CA GLU A 258 -24.73 -3.33 4.06
C GLU A 258 -23.49 -2.51 4.39
N ASP A 259 -22.90 -1.82 3.40
CA ASP A 259 -21.66 -1.05 3.55
C ASP A 259 -20.50 -1.92 4.10
N ILE A 260 -20.34 -3.13 3.55
CA ILE A 260 -19.31 -4.09 3.99
C ILE A 260 -18.54 -4.73 2.84
N ILE A 261 -17.31 -5.13 3.14
CA ILE A 261 -16.55 -6.12 2.36
C ILE A 261 -16.41 -7.40 3.18
N GLU A 262 -16.70 -8.53 2.53
CA GLU A 262 -16.33 -9.87 2.98
C GLU A 262 -15.08 -10.31 2.20
N ILE A 263 -13.99 -10.64 2.88
CA ILE A 263 -12.73 -11.03 2.22
C ILE A 263 -12.14 -12.27 2.89
N ASN A 264 -11.35 -13.06 2.16
CA ASN A 264 -10.45 -14.04 2.78
C ASN A 264 -9.02 -13.54 2.68
N ILE A 265 -8.57 -12.82 3.72
CA ILE A 265 -7.29 -12.12 3.65
C ILE A 265 -6.11 -13.09 3.55
N SER A 266 -6.19 -14.21 4.26
CA SER A 266 -5.14 -15.23 4.28
C SER A 266 -4.91 -15.85 2.89
N GLU A 267 -5.99 -16.08 2.13
CA GLU A 267 -5.90 -16.55 0.75
C GLU A 267 -5.39 -15.47 -0.21
N ASN A 268 -5.66 -14.20 0.08
CA ASN A 268 -5.31 -13.07 -0.78
C ASN A 268 -3.82 -12.76 -0.80
N ARG A 269 -3.11 -13.03 0.30
CA ARG A 269 -1.68 -12.76 0.44
C ARG A 269 -0.81 -13.44 -0.62
N ASN A 270 -1.25 -14.55 -1.21
CA ASN A 270 -0.40 -15.39 -2.06
C ASN A 270 -1.13 -15.91 -3.31
N LYS A 271 -2.13 -15.18 -3.83
CA LYS A 271 -2.80 -15.60 -5.06
C LYS A 271 -1.85 -15.45 -6.26
N PRO A 272 -1.88 -16.39 -7.22
CA PRO A 272 -1.08 -16.27 -8.45
C PRO A 272 -1.34 -15.00 -9.27
N ARG A 273 -2.53 -14.40 -9.14
CA ARG A 273 -2.91 -13.12 -9.80
C ARG A 273 -2.39 -11.87 -9.10
N GLY A 274 -1.63 -12.01 -8.01
CA GLY A 274 -0.99 -10.93 -7.26
C GLY A 274 -1.49 -10.84 -5.82
N SER A 275 -0.61 -10.41 -4.92
CA SER A 275 -0.94 -10.22 -3.51
C SER A 275 -2.00 -9.14 -3.34
N TYR A 276 -3.02 -9.42 -2.54
CA TYR A 276 -4.15 -8.52 -2.26
C TYR A 276 -4.96 -8.06 -3.48
N TYR A 277 -4.81 -8.70 -4.64
CA TYR A 277 -5.60 -8.37 -5.83
C TYR A 277 -7.11 -8.35 -5.53
N THR A 278 -7.65 -9.40 -4.87
CA THR A 278 -9.10 -9.48 -4.63
C THR A 278 -9.54 -8.42 -3.62
N PHE A 279 -8.72 -8.13 -2.62
CA PHE A 279 -9.00 -7.04 -1.68
C PHE A 279 -9.17 -5.71 -2.42
N PHE A 280 -8.25 -5.35 -3.31
CA PHE A 280 -8.35 -4.10 -4.07
C PHE A 280 -9.43 -4.14 -5.16
N HIS A 281 -9.76 -5.32 -5.69
CA HIS A 281 -10.93 -5.52 -6.55
C HIS A 281 -12.22 -5.16 -5.80
N GLU A 282 -12.42 -5.65 -4.57
CA GLU A 282 -13.60 -5.31 -3.78
C GLU A 282 -13.63 -3.85 -3.32
N VAL A 283 -12.47 -3.28 -2.98
CA VAL A 283 -12.35 -1.83 -2.70
C VAL A 283 -12.73 -1.02 -3.94
N ALA A 284 -12.44 -1.51 -5.14
CA ALA A 284 -12.84 -0.84 -6.38
C ALA A 284 -14.35 -0.82 -6.60
N HIS A 285 -15.04 -1.92 -6.31
CA HIS A 285 -16.50 -1.90 -6.29
C HIS A 285 -17.04 -0.88 -5.28
N ALA A 286 -16.42 -0.74 -4.11
CA ALA A 286 -16.85 0.21 -3.10
C ALA A 286 -16.71 1.67 -3.59
N PHE A 287 -15.54 2.09 -4.08
CA PHE A 287 -15.41 3.48 -4.55
C PHE A 287 -16.24 3.76 -5.81
N ASP A 288 -16.44 2.78 -6.69
CA ASP A 288 -17.30 2.91 -7.88
C ASP A 288 -18.74 3.21 -7.48
N TYR A 289 -19.24 2.48 -6.48
CA TYR A 289 -20.57 2.65 -5.93
C TYR A 289 -20.73 3.99 -5.21
N TYR A 290 -19.85 4.32 -4.27
CA TYR A 290 -20.02 5.56 -3.51
C TYR A 290 -19.82 6.80 -4.38
N TYR A 291 -18.89 6.76 -5.32
CA TYR A 291 -18.76 7.84 -6.29
C TYR A 291 -20.04 7.99 -7.10
N GLY A 292 -20.57 6.91 -7.68
CA GLY A 292 -21.79 6.99 -8.48
C GLY A 292 -22.97 7.56 -7.68
N VAL A 293 -23.19 7.08 -6.45
CA VAL A 293 -24.24 7.60 -5.54
C VAL A 293 -24.05 9.08 -5.24
N ASP A 294 -22.82 9.52 -4.91
CA ASP A 294 -22.54 10.93 -4.58
C ASP A 294 -22.80 11.87 -5.77
N HIS A 295 -22.75 11.36 -6.99
CA HIS A 295 -22.98 12.11 -8.23
C HIS A 295 -24.38 11.90 -8.82
N GLY A 296 -25.29 11.29 -8.05
CA GLY A 296 -26.70 11.14 -8.42
C GLY A 296 -26.99 10.00 -9.41
N TYR A 297 -26.04 9.08 -9.60
CA TYR A 297 -26.27 7.84 -10.34
C TYR A 297 -26.95 6.78 -9.46
N ASP A 298 -27.62 5.82 -10.08
CA ASP A 298 -28.27 4.69 -9.40
C ASP A 298 -27.25 3.60 -9.04
N GLY A 299 -26.33 3.93 -8.12
CA GLY A 299 -25.29 3.03 -7.65
C GLY A 299 -23.94 3.27 -8.31
N PHE A 300 -23.49 2.38 -9.20
CA PHE A 300 -22.12 2.34 -9.68
C PHE A 300 -21.89 3.34 -10.83
N LEU A 301 -20.79 4.10 -10.79
CA LEU A 301 -20.42 5.00 -11.88
C LEU A 301 -20.21 4.23 -13.18
N SER A 302 -19.57 3.06 -13.11
CA SER A 302 -19.27 2.23 -14.28
C SER A 302 -20.50 1.82 -15.09
N ASP A 303 -21.72 1.88 -14.54
CA ASP A 303 -22.96 1.61 -15.28
C ASP A 303 -23.43 2.80 -16.13
N SER A 304 -23.06 4.02 -15.73
CA SER A 304 -23.70 5.24 -16.23
C SER A 304 -22.72 6.23 -16.87
N PHE A 305 -21.43 6.13 -16.58
CA PHE A 305 -20.43 7.02 -17.15
C PHE A 305 -20.33 6.85 -18.67
N THR A 306 -20.37 7.97 -19.39
CA THR A 306 -20.35 8.01 -20.84
C THR A 306 -19.40 9.06 -21.38
N ILE A 307 -18.77 8.76 -22.51
CA ILE A 307 -18.02 9.70 -23.32
C ILE A 307 -18.53 9.53 -24.75
N ASP A 308 -18.96 10.63 -25.38
CA ASP A 308 -19.55 10.62 -26.72
C ASP A 308 -20.70 9.59 -26.84
N ASP A 309 -21.61 9.58 -25.84
CA ASP A 309 -22.74 8.66 -25.71
C ASP A 309 -22.38 7.16 -25.65
N LYS A 310 -21.12 6.82 -25.38
CA LYS A 310 -20.65 5.44 -25.20
C LYS A 310 -20.23 5.20 -23.75
N ASN A 311 -20.70 4.10 -23.17
CA ASN A 311 -20.30 3.64 -21.85
C ASN A 311 -19.22 2.55 -21.94
N LEU A 312 -18.73 2.10 -20.77
CA LEU A 312 -17.70 1.07 -20.69
C LEU A 312 -18.11 -0.25 -21.39
N ASN A 313 -19.38 -0.66 -21.30
CA ASN A 313 -19.84 -1.86 -22.01
C ASN A 313 -19.75 -1.72 -23.52
N ASN A 314 -20.04 -0.55 -24.10
CA ASN A 314 -19.85 -0.36 -25.54
C ASN A 314 -18.40 -0.62 -25.97
N HIS A 315 -17.43 -0.22 -25.15
CA HIS A 315 -16.01 -0.48 -25.42
C HIS A 315 -15.61 -1.93 -25.18
N ILE A 316 -16.11 -2.56 -24.12
CA ILE A 316 -15.85 -3.98 -23.82
C ILE A 316 -16.35 -4.88 -24.95
N TYR A 317 -17.61 -4.68 -25.37
CA TYR A 317 -18.21 -5.47 -26.44
C TYR A 317 -17.46 -5.23 -27.76
N HIS A 318 -17.08 -4.00 -28.06
CA HIS A 318 -16.29 -3.68 -29.25
C HIS A 318 -14.91 -4.37 -29.23
N ASP A 319 -14.20 -4.33 -28.11
CA ASP A 319 -12.90 -5.00 -27.96
C ASP A 319 -13.03 -6.52 -28.17
N ALA A 320 -13.99 -7.15 -27.50
CA ALA A 320 -14.24 -8.59 -27.65
C ALA A 320 -14.64 -8.96 -29.08
N GLU A 321 -15.59 -8.22 -29.68
CA GLU A 321 -16.04 -8.44 -31.05
C GLU A 321 -14.89 -8.30 -32.05
N ALA A 322 -14.10 -7.23 -31.96
CA ALA A 322 -12.97 -6.99 -32.85
C ALA A 322 -11.93 -8.11 -32.75
N ASN A 323 -11.65 -8.58 -31.53
CA ASN A 323 -10.74 -9.68 -31.29
C ASN A 323 -11.28 -11.00 -31.85
N PHE A 324 -12.56 -11.33 -31.66
CA PHE A 324 -13.15 -12.54 -32.25
C PHE A 324 -13.13 -12.51 -33.77
N ARG A 325 -13.55 -11.41 -34.39
CA ARG A 325 -13.55 -11.24 -35.84
C ARG A 325 -12.15 -11.33 -36.44
N GLY A 326 -11.15 -10.75 -35.77
CA GLY A 326 -9.75 -10.84 -36.17
C GLY A 326 -9.25 -12.28 -36.21
N GLU A 327 -9.53 -13.05 -35.16
CA GLU A 327 -9.13 -14.47 -35.08
C GLU A 327 -9.87 -15.35 -36.07
N LEU A 328 -11.19 -15.19 -36.20
CA LEU A 328 -11.99 -15.93 -37.18
C LEU A 328 -11.50 -15.68 -38.61
N LYS A 329 -11.16 -14.42 -38.94
CA LYS A 329 -10.55 -14.10 -40.23
C LYS A 329 -9.23 -14.84 -40.44
N ALA A 330 -8.36 -14.86 -39.43
CA ALA A 330 -7.09 -15.59 -39.50
C ALA A 330 -7.29 -17.10 -39.70
N ILE A 331 -8.27 -17.70 -39.02
CA ILE A 331 -8.62 -19.12 -39.19
C ILE A 331 -9.16 -19.39 -40.61
N LEU A 332 -10.06 -18.53 -41.10
CA LEU A 332 -10.65 -18.67 -42.43
C LEU A 332 -9.67 -18.38 -43.58
N ASP A 333 -8.51 -17.78 -43.30
CA ASP A 333 -7.43 -17.60 -44.29
C ASP A 333 -6.56 -18.86 -44.45
N LEU A 334 -6.81 -19.94 -43.69
CA LEU A 334 -6.13 -21.22 -43.82
C LEU A 334 -6.60 -22.04 -45.05
N GLU A 335 -5.77 -23.00 -45.47
CA GLU A 335 -6.00 -23.84 -46.66
C GLU A 335 -7.35 -24.58 -46.64
N ASP A 336 -7.79 -25.02 -45.45
CA ASP A 336 -9.05 -25.76 -45.26
C ASP A 336 -10.29 -24.96 -45.74
N TYR A 337 -10.20 -23.63 -45.76
CA TYR A 337 -11.28 -22.71 -46.12
C TYR A 337 -11.08 -22.03 -47.49
N GLU A 338 -10.14 -22.48 -48.33
CA GLU A 338 -9.92 -21.92 -49.68
C GLU A 338 -11.11 -22.10 -50.62
N HIS A 339 -11.97 -23.09 -50.34
CA HIS A 339 -13.14 -23.39 -51.14
C HIS A 339 -14.26 -22.34 -50.99
N LEU A 340 -14.20 -21.50 -49.95
CA LEU A 340 -15.15 -20.43 -49.66
C LEU A 340 -14.78 -19.13 -50.36
N SER A 341 -15.79 -18.43 -50.89
CA SER A 341 -15.66 -17.06 -51.37
C SER A 341 -15.45 -16.08 -50.21
N GLN A 342 -14.96 -14.88 -50.53
CA GLN A 342 -14.78 -13.82 -49.53
C GLN A 342 -16.11 -13.38 -48.88
N LEU A 343 -17.22 -13.47 -49.62
CA LEU A 343 -18.55 -13.17 -49.09
C LEU A 343 -18.98 -14.23 -48.08
N GLU A 344 -18.82 -15.51 -48.41
CA GLU A 344 -19.14 -16.63 -47.51
C GLU A 344 -18.30 -16.58 -46.23
N LYS A 345 -16.98 -16.29 -46.35
CA LYS A 345 -16.12 -16.11 -45.17
C LYS A 345 -16.61 -14.97 -44.28
N GLN A 346 -17.03 -13.85 -44.87
CA GLN A 346 -17.55 -12.72 -44.08
C GLN A 346 -18.88 -13.07 -43.41
N GLU A 347 -19.79 -13.77 -44.09
CA GLU A 347 -21.06 -14.25 -43.51
C GLU A 347 -20.80 -15.20 -42.33
N MET A 348 -19.85 -16.13 -42.45
CA MET A 348 -19.47 -17.03 -41.36
C MET A 348 -18.87 -16.26 -40.16
N ILE A 349 -18.02 -15.26 -40.40
CA ILE A 349 -17.49 -14.41 -39.32
C ILE A 349 -18.63 -13.71 -38.59
N ASP A 350 -19.59 -13.13 -39.31
CA ASP A 350 -20.73 -12.43 -38.73
C ASP A 350 -21.61 -13.39 -37.91
N ASN A 351 -21.94 -14.56 -38.48
CA ASN A 351 -22.79 -15.56 -37.83
C ASN A 351 -22.14 -16.11 -36.56
N VAL A 352 -20.88 -16.54 -36.62
CA VAL A 352 -20.17 -17.10 -35.45
C VAL A 352 -19.95 -16.04 -34.37
N THR A 353 -19.54 -14.83 -34.75
CA THR A 353 -19.33 -13.74 -33.77
C THR A 353 -20.63 -13.39 -33.04
N ASN A 354 -21.72 -13.20 -33.80
CA ASN A 354 -23.04 -12.91 -33.23
C ASN A 354 -23.55 -14.05 -32.35
N ASN A 355 -23.29 -15.29 -32.73
CA ASN A 355 -23.69 -16.46 -31.96
C ASN A 355 -22.99 -16.50 -30.59
N VAL A 356 -21.65 -16.40 -30.59
CA VAL A 356 -20.84 -16.47 -29.38
C VAL A 356 -21.18 -15.33 -28.41
N MET A 357 -21.45 -14.14 -28.93
CA MET A 357 -21.78 -12.98 -28.10
C MET A 357 -23.25 -12.95 -27.65
N ASN A 358 -24.16 -13.62 -28.37
CA ASN A 358 -25.61 -13.62 -28.10
C ASN A 358 -26.20 -15.04 -28.05
N GLN A 359 -25.59 -15.95 -27.28
CA GLN A 359 -25.93 -17.39 -27.28
C GLN A 359 -27.41 -17.75 -27.07
N ASN A 360 -28.24 -16.83 -26.60
CA ASN A 360 -29.67 -17.08 -26.35
C ASN A 360 -30.54 -17.02 -27.62
N ASP A 361 -30.07 -16.42 -28.71
CA ASP A 361 -30.94 -16.11 -29.86
C ASP A 361 -30.63 -16.91 -31.14
N TYR A 362 -29.42 -17.48 -31.29
CA TYR A 362 -28.94 -17.94 -32.61
C TYR A 362 -28.31 -19.34 -32.68
N TYR A 363 -28.19 -20.11 -31.59
CA TYR A 363 -27.46 -21.39 -31.61
C TYR A 363 -27.98 -22.40 -32.64
N ASP A 364 -29.30 -22.45 -32.86
CA ASP A 364 -29.92 -23.38 -33.82
C ASP A 364 -29.81 -22.94 -35.29
N THR A 365 -29.14 -21.82 -35.58
CA THR A 365 -29.04 -21.24 -36.93
C THR A 365 -27.69 -21.45 -37.62
N LEU A 366 -26.67 -21.92 -36.91
CA LEU A 366 -25.35 -22.15 -37.48
C LEU A 366 -25.31 -23.42 -38.34
N THR A 367 -24.59 -23.36 -39.45
CA THR A 367 -24.22 -24.51 -40.27
C THR A 367 -23.20 -25.41 -39.55
N THR A 368 -23.01 -26.64 -40.03
CA THR A 368 -22.02 -27.56 -39.44
C THR A 368 -20.60 -26.97 -39.45
N GLU A 369 -20.21 -26.30 -40.54
CA GLU A 369 -18.88 -25.70 -40.67
C GLU A 369 -18.71 -24.47 -39.74
N GLU A 370 -19.77 -23.69 -39.52
CA GLU A 370 -19.76 -22.59 -38.54
C GLU A 370 -19.69 -23.09 -37.10
N ILE A 371 -20.31 -24.24 -36.79
CA ILE A 371 -20.19 -24.89 -35.47
C ILE A 371 -18.75 -25.35 -35.21
N GLU A 372 -18.07 -25.89 -36.22
CA GLU A 372 -16.66 -26.29 -36.14
C GLU A 372 -15.75 -25.06 -35.98
N LEU A 373 -16.03 -23.99 -36.74
CA LEU A 373 -15.32 -22.71 -36.63
C LEU A 373 -15.50 -22.09 -35.24
N GLN A 374 -16.72 -22.06 -34.72
CA GLN A 374 -17.03 -21.60 -33.36
C GLN A 374 -16.29 -22.42 -32.30
N SER A 375 -16.29 -23.75 -32.45
CA SER A 375 -15.59 -24.64 -31.52
C SER A 375 -14.07 -24.38 -31.51
N SER A 376 -13.51 -24.07 -32.67
CA SER A 376 -12.10 -23.69 -32.83
C SER A 376 -11.81 -22.35 -32.15
N LEU A 377 -12.68 -21.34 -32.32
CA LEU A 377 -12.57 -20.05 -31.65
C LEU A 377 -12.62 -20.19 -30.13
N ILE A 378 -13.60 -20.95 -29.60
CA ILE A 378 -13.75 -21.18 -28.16
C ILE A 378 -12.50 -21.87 -27.59
N SER A 379 -11.99 -22.90 -28.28
CA SER A 379 -10.79 -23.63 -27.85
C SER A 379 -9.56 -22.73 -27.83
N LEU A 380 -9.40 -21.88 -28.86
CA LEU A 380 -8.31 -20.92 -28.95
C LEU A 380 -8.35 -19.91 -27.80
N TYR A 381 -9.51 -19.32 -27.52
CA TYR A 381 -9.62 -18.32 -26.46
C TYR A 381 -9.50 -18.93 -25.06
N LYS A 382 -9.92 -20.19 -24.88
CA LYS A 382 -9.66 -20.91 -23.64
C LYS A 382 -8.17 -21.04 -23.34
N GLU A 383 -7.34 -21.28 -24.35
CA GLU A 383 -5.87 -21.30 -24.21
C GLU A 383 -5.30 -19.89 -24.01
N LYS A 384 -5.75 -18.92 -24.82
CA LYS A 384 -5.26 -17.54 -24.79
C LYS A 384 -5.58 -16.78 -23.50
N LEU A 385 -6.65 -17.14 -22.83
CA LEU A 385 -7.10 -16.54 -21.57
C LEU A 385 -6.76 -17.42 -20.36
N ASP A 386 -6.04 -18.53 -20.55
CA ASP A 386 -5.60 -19.40 -19.46
C ASP A 386 -4.46 -18.77 -18.67
N GLY A 387 -4.57 -18.79 -17.35
CA GLY A 387 -3.54 -18.38 -16.43
C GLY A 387 -3.88 -17.12 -15.64
N PRO A 388 -3.13 -16.87 -14.55
CA PRO A 388 -3.38 -15.77 -13.64
C PRO A 388 -3.33 -14.42 -14.31
N ASP A 389 -2.48 -14.20 -15.29
CA ASP A 389 -2.28 -12.90 -15.97
C ASP A 389 -3.49 -12.47 -16.80
N HIS A 390 -4.35 -13.42 -17.16
CA HIS A 390 -5.50 -13.18 -17.99
C HIS A 390 -6.81 -13.04 -17.20
N ASN A 391 -6.77 -13.02 -15.87
CA ASN A 391 -8.00 -13.09 -15.06
C ASN A 391 -9.06 -12.04 -15.44
N THR A 392 -8.68 -10.76 -15.61
CA THR A 392 -9.63 -9.68 -15.90
C THR A 392 -10.22 -9.83 -17.30
N ALA A 393 -9.39 -10.19 -18.28
CA ALA A 393 -9.83 -10.45 -19.64
C ALA A 393 -10.75 -11.69 -19.70
N SER A 394 -10.34 -12.79 -19.05
CA SER A 394 -11.11 -14.03 -18.93
C SER A 394 -12.50 -13.78 -18.35
N ASP A 395 -12.57 -13.06 -17.23
CA ASP A 395 -13.83 -12.78 -16.56
C ASP A 395 -14.72 -11.82 -17.37
N THR A 396 -14.11 -10.80 -17.99
CA THR A 396 -14.80 -9.87 -18.90
C THR A 396 -15.39 -10.60 -20.11
N TYR A 397 -14.61 -11.50 -20.73
CA TYR A 397 -15.07 -12.30 -21.87
C TYR A 397 -16.15 -13.30 -21.46
N GLY A 398 -16.06 -13.85 -20.24
CA GLY A 398 -17.13 -14.62 -19.63
C GLY A 398 -18.42 -13.80 -19.51
N GLY A 399 -18.32 -12.54 -19.08
CA GLY A 399 -19.46 -11.63 -19.09
C GLY A 399 -20.01 -11.38 -20.48
N VAL A 400 -19.18 -10.99 -21.45
CA VAL A 400 -19.62 -10.73 -22.84
C VAL A 400 -20.33 -11.94 -23.46
N THR A 401 -19.77 -13.14 -23.25
CA THR A 401 -20.20 -14.35 -23.95
C THR A 401 -21.08 -15.29 -23.11
N ASN A 402 -21.52 -14.87 -21.92
CA ASN A 402 -22.24 -15.74 -20.98
C ASN A 402 -21.47 -17.04 -20.66
N ASN A 403 -20.18 -16.87 -20.38
CA ASN A 403 -19.20 -17.90 -20.08
C ASN A 403 -18.98 -18.96 -21.18
N THR A 404 -19.37 -18.68 -22.43
CA THR A 404 -19.00 -19.51 -23.58
C THR A 404 -17.49 -19.47 -23.82
N ILE A 405 -16.90 -18.27 -23.72
CA ILE A 405 -15.47 -18.04 -23.83
C ILE A 405 -14.95 -17.57 -22.48
N VAL A 406 -14.15 -18.44 -21.87
CA VAL A 406 -13.50 -18.23 -20.57
C VAL A 406 -12.15 -18.95 -20.54
N GLY A 407 -11.21 -18.38 -19.78
CA GLY A 407 -9.93 -18.99 -19.45
C GLY A 407 -9.98 -19.69 -18.09
N SER A 408 -9.08 -19.33 -17.16
CA SER A 408 -9.06 -19.93 -15.81
C SER A 408 -9.87 -19.17 -14.76
N TYR A 409 -10.44 -18.00 -15.09
CA TYR A 409 -11.10 -17.12 -14.13
C TYR A 409 -12.43 -16.63 -14.67
N GLU A 410 -13.49 -16.81 -13.88
CA GLU A 410 -14.87 -16.60 -14.29
C GLU A 410 -15.84 -16.68 -13.09
N HIS A 411 -17.09 -16.31 -13.31
CA HIS A 411 -18.20 -16.46 -12.37
C HIS A 411 -19.10 -17.68 -12.70
N PHE A 412 -18.62 -18.92 -12.49
CA PHE A 412 -19.45 -20.13 -12.65
C PHE A 412 -20.22 -20.58 -11.41
N LYS A 413 -19.80 -20.18 -10.21
CA LYS A 413 -20.44 -20.62 -8.96
C LYS A 413 -21.91 -20.21 -8.86
N ASP A 414 -22.26 -19.09 -9.50
CA ASP A 414 -23.62 -18.67 -9.72
C ASP A 414 -23.94 -18.67 -11.22
N LYS A 415 -24.63 -19.70 -11.69
CA LYS A 415 -25.09 -19.80 -13.08
C LYS A 415 -26.02 -18.66 -13.51
N TYR A 416 -26.47 -17.82 -12.57
CA TYR A 416 -27.30 -16.64 -12.85
C TYR A 416 -26.54 -15.33 -12.69
N TYR A 417 -25.20 -15.38 -12.60
CA TYR A 417 -24.38 -14.17 -12.43
C TYR A 417 -24.57 -13.20 -13.60
N TRP A 418 -24.36 -13.69 -14.84
CA TRP A 418 -24.49 -12.88 -16.05
C TRP A 418 -25.91 -12.87 -16.64
N ILE A 419 -26.62 -13.99 -16.58
CA ILE A 419 -27.93 -14.18 -17.24
C ILE A 419 -28.97 -14.74 -16.27
N ASN A 420 -30.17 -14.15 -16.29
CA ASN A 420 -31.30 -14.56 -15.48
C ASN A 420 -31.88 -15.92 -15.93
N ARG A 421 -32.75 -16.49 -15.09
CA ARG A 421 -33.46 -17.76 -15.39
C ARG A 421 -34.29 -17.73 -16.67
N ASP A 422 -34.72 -16.56 -17.09
CA ASP A 422 -35.53 -16.33 -18.29
C ASP A 422 -34.70 -16.05 -19.55
N GLY A 423 -33.36 -16.12 -19.45
CA GLY A 423 -32.45 -15.85 -20.56
C GLY A 423 -32.16 -14.36 -20.77
N THR A 424 -32.74 -13.46 -19.96
CA THR A 424 -32.41 -12.03 -20.05
C THR A 424 -31.07 -11.72 -19.37
N ARG A 425 -30.39 -10.69 -19.85
CA ARG A 425 -29.14 -10.21 -19.24
C ARG A 425 -29.40 -9.72 -17.82
N ASN A 426 -28.69 -10.26 -16.84
CA ASN A 426 -28.76 -9.87 -15.44
C ASN A 426 -27.74 -8.77 -15.11
N ARG A 427 -26.49 -8.97 -15.54
CA ARG A 427 -25.36 -8.07 -15.26
C ARG A 427 -24.53 -7.89 -16.50
N GLU A 428 -23.97 -6.69 -16.62
CA GLU A 428 -22.98 -6.38 -17.61
C GLU A 428 -21.56 -6.44 -17.02
N PRO A 429 -20.51 -6.68 -17.85
CA PRO A 429 -19.15 -6.90 -17.37
C PRO A 429 -18.47 -5.63 -16.87
N ASN A 430 -18.94 -4.43 -17.23
CA ASN A 430 -18.36 -3.14 -16.85
C ASN A 430 -17.88 -3.04 -15.41
N ARG A 431 -18.69 -3.47 -14.44
CA ARG A 431 -18.33 -3.38 -13.00
C ARG A 431 -17.13 -4.25 -12.67
N GLU A 432 -17.15 -5.51 -13.10
CA GLU A 432 -16.06 -6.48 -12.87
C GLU A 432 -14.80 -6.11 -13.65
N THR A 433 -14.95 -5.64 -14.89
CA THR A 433 -13.83 -5.20 -15.71
C THR A 433 -13.12 -4.01 -15.09
N MET A 434 -13.88 -3.03 -14.57
CA MET A 434 -13.30 -1.88 -13.87
C MET A 434 -12.59 -2.29 -12.58
N ALA A 435 -13.29 -3.04 -11.72
CA ALA A 435 -12.72 -3.50 -10.46
C ALA A 435 -11.47 -4.36 -10.69
N GLY A 436 -11.49 -5.21 -11.71
CA GLY A 436 -10.36 -6.03 -12.07
C GLY A 436 -9.19 -5.24 -12.63
N TYR A 437 -9.45 -4.19 -13.43
CA TYR A 437 -8.40 -3.29 -13.90
C TYR A 437 -7.72 -2.56 -12.73
N TYR A 438 -8.51 -1.98 -11.83
CA TYR A 438 -7.98 -1.33 -10.64
C TYR A 438 -7.22 -2.31 -9.75
N GLY A 439 -7.78 -3.49 -9.49
CA GLY A 439 -7.14 -4.55 -8.71
C GLY A 439 -5.77 -4.94 -9.27
N ARG A 440 -5.59 -4.95 -10.60
CA ARG A 440 -4.28 -5.19 -11.23
C ARG A 440 -3.27 -4.09 -10.98
N ILE A 441 -3.70 -2.84 -11.00
CA ILE A 441 -2.83 -1.69 -10.78
C ILE A 441 -2.27 -1.69 -9.34
N MET A 442 -3.07 -2.20 -8.40
CA MET A 442 -2.77 -2.28 -6.97
C MET A 442 -2.02 -3.56 -6.57
N VAL A 443 -1.55 -4.39 -7.51
CA VAL A 443 -0.69 -5.53 -7.19
C VAL A 443 0.72 -5.06 -6.83
N LEU A 444 1.27 -5.63 -5.75
CA LEU A 444 2.60 -5.27 -5.23
C LEU A 444 3.74 -5.82 -6.10
N GLU A 445 3.60 -7.04 -6.63
CA GLU A 445 4.61 -7.70 -7.44
C GLU A 445 4.64 -7.13 -8.87
N GLU A 446 5.65 -6.33 -9.18
CA GLU A 446 5.75 -5.58 -10.44
C GLU A 446 5.66 -6.47 -11.70
N GLU A 447 6.24 -7.68 -11.65
CA GLU A 447 6.17 -8.64 -12.77
C GLU A 447 4.73 -9.12 -13.01
N ILE A 448 4.01 -9.48 -11.95
CA ILE A 448 2.61 -9.96 -12.02
C ILE A 448 1.68 -8.81 -12.42
N LYS A 449 1.88 -7.61 -11.84
CA LYS A 449 1.18 -6.39 -12.22
C LYS A 449 1.36 -6.11 -13.71
N THR A 450 2.59 -6.10 -14.20
CA THR A 450 2.92 -5.80 -15.60
C THR A 450 2.27 -6.80 -16.55
N ALA A 451 2.33 -8.10 -16.22
CA ALA A 451 1.72 -9.15 -17.04
C ALA A 451 0.19 -8.99 -17.12
N GLY A 452 -0.48 -8.74 -15.99
CA GLY A 452 -1.91 -8.47 -15.93
C GLY A 452 -2.34 -7.23 -16.73
N ILE A 453 -1.61 -6.12 -16.59
CA ILE A 453 -1.90 -4.88 -17.32
C ILE A 453 -1.65 -5.04 -18.83
N LYS A 454 -0.62 -5.79 -19.22
CA LYS A 454 -0.35 -6.11 -20.63
C LYS A 454 -1.47 -6.96 -21.23
N SER A 455 -1.98 -7.93 -20.48
CA SER A 455 -3.14 -8.74 -20.88
C SER A 455 -4.38 -7.87 -21.11
N ILE A 456 -4.69 -6.97 -20.18
CA ILE A 456 -5.81 -6.01 -20.33
C ILE A 456 -5.59 -5.12 -21.56
N GLY A 457 -4.38 -4.57 -21.75
CA GLY A 457 -4.08 -3.75 -22.93
C GLY A 457 -4.18 -4.50 -24.26
N HIS A 458 -4.01 -5.82 -24.26
CA HIS A 458 -4.17 -6.65 -25.46
C HIS A 458 -5.63 -6.98 -25.75
N TYR A 459 -6.37 -7.45 -24.76
CA TYR A 459 -7.75 -7.95 -24.96
C TYR A 459 -8.83 -6.89 -24.78
N LEU A 460 -8.53 -5.78 -24.11
CA LEU A 460 -9.48 -4.75 -23.67
C LEU A 460 -8.91 -3.35 -23.93
N SER A 461 -8.29 -3.15 -25.10
CA SER A 461 -7.52 -1.94 -25.42
C SER A 461 -8.33 -0.63 -25.32
N ASN A 462 -9.51 -0.57 -25.94
CA ASN A 462 -10.36 0.63 -25.89
C ASN A 462 -10.99 0.79 -24.50
N SER A 463 -11.35 -0.32 -23.87
CA SER A 463 -11.92 -0.35 -22.53
C SER A 463 -10.94 0.17 -21.49
N LYS A 464 -9.65 -0.19 -21.61
CA LYS A 464 -8.58 0.31 -20.74
C LYS A 464 -8.48 1.83 -20.81
N ASP A 465 -8.42 2.39 -22.02
CA ASP A 465 -8.36 3.84 -22.21
C ASP A 465 -9.60 4.56 -21.66
N PHE A 466 -10.78 3.91 -21.75
CA PHE A 466 -12.01 4.44 -21.16
C PHE A 466 -11.97 4.39 -19.62
N MET A 467 -11.52 3.29 -19.02
CA MET A 467 -11.37 3.15 -17.57
C MET A 467 -10.35 4.14 -17.01
N ASP A 468 -9.25 4.40 -17.72
CA ASP A 468 -8.29 5.44 -17.32
C ASP A 468 -8.96 6.82 -17.23
N LYS A 469 -9.82 7.19 -18.18
CA LYS A 469 -10.57 8.45 -18.12
C LYS A 469 -11.57 8.45 -16.97
N MET A 470 -12.27 7.35 -16.76
CA MET A 470 -13.26 7.22 -15.69
C MET A 470 -12.62 7.33 -14.29
N LEU A 471 -11.47 6.70 -14.07
CA LEU A 471 -10.74 6.80 -12.80
C LEU A 471 -10.13 8.19 -12.57
N ASN A 472 -9.72 8.88 -13.63
CA ASN A 472 -9.27 10.27 -13.52
C ASN A 472 -10.43 11.22 -13.20
N GLU A 473 -11.61 11.03 -13.79
CA GLU A 473 -12.83 11.78 -13.42
C GLU A 473 -13.09 11.68 -11.91
N MET A 474 -12.98 10.47 -11.34
CA MET A 474 -13.19 10.27 -9.90
C MET A 474 -12.17 10.99 -8.99
N TYR A 475 -11.01 11.36 -9.53
CA TYR A 475 -9.89 11.95 -8.80
C TYR A 475 -9.78 13.47 -8.93
N GLU A 476 -10.16 14.04 -10.07
CA GLU A 476 -10.02 15.49 -10.33
C GLU A 476 -10.98 16.36 -9.47
N GLU A 477 -11.86 15.73 -8.68
CA GLU A 477 -12.74 16.32 -7.67
C GLU A 477 -12.33 15.98 -6.22
#